data_AF-A0A1D2UJK3-F1
#
_entry.id   AF-A0A1D2UJK3-F1
#
_cell.length_a   1.000
_cell.length_b   1.000
_cell.length_c   1.000
_cell.angle_alpha   90.00
_cell.angle_beta   90.00
_cell.angle_gamma   90.00
#
_symmetry.space_group_name_H-M   'P 1'
#
loop_
_entity.id
_entity.type
_entity.pdbx_description
1 polymer ?
#
loop_
_entity_poly.entity_id
_entity_poly.type
_entity_poly.pdbx_seq_one_letter_code
_entity_poly.pdbx_strand_id
1 'polypeptide(L)'
;MKKHAFLPSRISLAAALVAALACAPAWAVDSGSTGADGALNPTVNTEIALPPSGILNYTTINIPAGVTVKFKPNAANTPVYLLASGDVTIAGTIDVRGGDAAPTGTDGDGAQGDDGVPGAGGPGGFSGGRGGRDDAAQRPAVIRGGAGLGPGGGLGGVEGGDGCTTTGYWHYIGAGGAYGKDAYPSNAVAYCNASVTHAVAYGSDLLQPLVGGSGGGGGRGGTNYPGSGGGGGGGAILVASSGTLTLTGTIDATGGDGGGLAGTGIGGRGAGGAGGAIRLLATTVAGNGKLYAAGGCINANGNRRQSCGSDGSYNQYGGSIGRIRIEGDSITYNGTTTPTYVHGDVGPVFIAGAPTLRIASVAGQAVPAVPTGSNDVTLPAATTDPVAVTFETTNVPVGNTVQLRVVPAYGTTTEAISPAITGSTAAGTASVSVTLPQGPSTLQATTTYTVVVAAEDHALLEKLSRLAQNESVHKVEVTVALQGGARARLITDSGKAFEMPYEALSAVGFKG
;
A
#
# COMPACT_ATOMS: atom_id res chain seq x y z
N MET A 1 64.86 -61.35 -5.70
CA MET A 1 63.41 -61.17 -5.95
C MET A 1 62.75 -60.55 -4.73
N LYS A 2 62.51 -59.23 -4.73
CA LYS A 2 61.63 -58.56 -3.76
C LYS A 2 60.73 -57.62 -4.56
N LYS A 3 59.44 -57.96 -4.65
CA LYS A 3 58.41 -57.09 -5.23
C LYS A 3 57.89 -56.21 -4.09
N HIS A 4 58.10 -54.90 -4.18
CA HIS A 4 57.51 -53.91 -3.28
C HIS A 4 56.10 -53.57 -3.78
N ALA A 5 55.11 -53.73 -2.89
CA ALA A 5 53.74 -53.29 -3.09
C ALA A 5 53.68 -51.75 -3.01
N PHE A 6 53.10 -51.13 -4.03
CA PHE A 6 52.75 -49.71 -4.00
C PHE A 6 51.50 -49.54 -3.12
N LEU A 7 51.67 -48.96 -1.92
CA LEU A 7 50.53 -48.38 -1.20
C LEU A 7 50.19 -47.02 -1.85
N PRO A 8 48.92 -46.73 -2.16
CA PRO A 8 48.52 -45.41 -2.60
C PRO A 8 48.69 -44.40 -1.46
N SER A 9 49.25 -43.24 -1.81
CA SER A 9 49.50 -42.09 -0.96
C SER A 9 48.22 -41.62 -0.24
N ARG A 10 48.32 -41.44 1.09
CA ARG A 10 47.27 -40.87 1.96
C ARG A 10 46.83 -39.44 1.57
N ILE A 11 47.50 -38.80 0.60
CA ILE A 11 47.20 -37.44 0.15
C ILE A 11 46.01 -37.42 -0.83
N SER A 12 45.73 -38.52 -1.53
CA SER A 12 44.65 -38.57 -2.52
C SER A 12 43.25 -38.77 -1.91
N LEU A 13 43.16 -39.22 -0.65
CA LEU A 13 41.86 -39.40 0.04
C LEU A 13 41.37 -38.11 0.72
N ALA A 14 42.29 -37.23 1.12
CA ALA A 14 41.94 -35.94 1.73
C ALA A 14 41.40 -34.92 0.70
N ALA A 15 41.89 -34.94 -0.54
CA ALA A 15 41.39 -34.08 -1.61
C ALA A 15 39.98 -34.49 -2.10
N ALA A 16 39.65 -35.78 -2.04
CA ALA A 16 38.31 -36.27 -2.40
C ALA A 16 37.25 -36.00 -1.31
N LEU A 17 37.66 -35.93 -0.04
CA LEU A 17 36.75 -35.65 1.07
C LEU A 17 36.44 -34.15 1.24
N VAL A 18 37.35 -33.26 0.80
CA VAL A 18 37.12 -31.80 0.82
C VAL A 18 36.26 -31.34 -0.37
N ALA A 19 36.24 -32.07 -1.49
CA ALA A 19 35.36 -31.79 -2.63
C ALA A 19 33.89 -32.24 -2.41
N ALA A 20 33.61 -33.06 -1.39
CA ALA A 20 32.26 -33.51 -1.05
C ALA A 20 31.52 -32.59 -0.05
N LEU A 21 32.17 -31.50 0.41
CA LEU A 21 31.64 -30.59 1.44
C LEU A 21 31.22 -29.20 0.89
N ALA A 22 30.98 -29.06 -0.42
CA ALA A 22 30.64 -27.78 -1.03
C ALA A 22 29.44 -27.84 -2.00
N CYS A 23 28.44 -28.67 -1.70
CA CYS A 23 27.12 -28.53 -2.29
C CYS A 23 26.09 -28.62 -1.17
N ALA A 24 26.01 -27.56 -0.37
CA ALA A 24 24.73 -27.28 0.27
C ALA A 24 23.71 -27.19 -0.88
N PRO A 25 22.61 -27.94 -0.87
CA PRO A 25 21.55 -27.68 -1.84
C PRO A 25 21.23 -26.18 -1.70
N ALA A 26 21.27 -25.43 -2.80
CA ALA A 26 20.59 -24.15 -2.81
C ALA A 26 19.11 -24.52 -2.62
N TRP A 27 18.58 -24.29 -1.41
CA TRP A 27 17.16 -24.50 -1.17
C TRP A 27 16.47 -23.48 -2.06
N ALA A 28 15.83 -23.95 -3.12
CA ALA A 28 15.01 -23.09 -3.96
C ALA A 28 14.03 -22.34 -3.06
N VAL A 29 13.81 -21.07 -3.37
CA VAL A 29 12.86 -20.22 -2.66
C VAL A 29 11.52 -20.93 -2.57
N ASP A 30 10.90 -20.94 -1.39
CA ASP A 30 9.54 -21.44 -1.26
C ASP A 30 8.56 -20.28 -1.50
N SER A 31 7.84 -20.35 -2.61
CA SER A 31 6.75 -19.41 -2.92
C SER A 31 5.53 -19.55 -2.00
N GLY A 32 5.42 -20.65 -1.25
CA GLY A 32 4.24 -21.00 -0.46
C GLY A 32 3.03 -21.42 -1.30
N SER A 33 3.18 -21.64 -2.61
CA SER A 33 2.07 -22.09 -3.46
C SER A 33 1.69 -23.54 -3.15
N THR A 34 0.38 -23.78 -2.99
CA THR A 34 -0.17 -25.14 -2.87
C THR A 34 -0.42 -25.80 -4.23
N GLY A 35 -0.37 -25.05 -5.34
CA GLY A 35 -0.71 -25.53 -6.68
C GLY A 35 -2.20 -25.85 -6.91
N ALA A 36 -3.09 -25.49 -5.98
CA ALA A 36 -4.51 -25.84 -6.01
C ALA A 36 -5.27 -25.29 -7.22
N ASP A 37 -4.84 -24.17 -7.79
CA ASP A 37 -5.46 -23.52 -8.94
C ASP A 37 -4.88 -24.00 -10.30
N GLY A 38 -3.98 -24.99 -10.28
CA GLY A 38 -3.37 -25.54 -11.49
C GLY A 38 -2.47 -24.55 -12.23
N ALA A 39 -2.37 -24.66 -13.56
CA ALA A 39 -1.56 -23.74 -14.37
C ALA A 39 -2.38 -22.56 -14.88
N LEU A 40 -1.89 -21.33 -14.70
CA LEU A 40 -2.47 -20.14 -15.33
C LEU A 40 -1.84 -19.92 -16.71
N ASN A 41 -2.61 -20.10 -17.78
CA ASN A 41 -2.15 -19.89 -19.16
C ASN A 41 -3.24 -19.27 -20.05
N PRO A 42 -3.65 -18.01 -19.80
CA PRO A 42 -4.71 -17.34 -20.55
C PRO A 42 -4.30 -17.10 -22.00
N THR A 43 -5.21 -17.33 -22.94
CA THR A 43 -5.03 -17.07 -24.38
C THR A 43 -5.68 -15.78 -24.85
N VAL A 44 -6.48 -15.14 -23.99
CA VAL A 44 -7.18 -13.88 -24.22
C VAL A 44 -7.14 -13.03 -22.97
N ASN A 45 -7.43 -11.73 -23.10
CA ASN A 45 -7.59 -10.84 -21.96
C ASN A 45 -8.58 -11.43 -20.96
N THR A 46 -8.16 -11.54 -19.72
CA THR A 46 -8.90 -12.27 -18.68
C THR A 46 -8.99 -11.41 -17.42
N GLU A 47 -10.16 -11.40 -16.80
CA GLU A 47 -10.36 -10.85 -15.47
C GLU A 47 -10.58 -11.99 -14.48
N ILE A 48 -9.66 -12.15 -13.52
CA ILE A 48 -9.68 -13.21 -12.52
C ILE A 48 -10.43 -12.70 -11.29
N ALA A 49 -11.42 -13.45 -10.81
CA ALA A 49 -12.09 -13.13 -9.55
C ALA A 49 -11.17 -13.44 -8.38
N LEU A 50 -10.91 -12.45 -7.51
CA LEU A 50 -10.08 -12.68 -6.34
C LEU A 50 -10.84 -13.51 -5.29
N PRO A 51 -10.22 -14.55 -4.72
CA PRO A 51 -10.76 -15.22 -3.55
C PRO A 51 -10.76 -14.24 -2.36
N PRO A 52 -11.53 -14.48 -1.29
CA PRO A 52 -11.55 -13.59 -0.12
C PRO A 52 -10.18 -13.33 0.52
N SER A 53 -9.23 -14.26 0.35
CA SER A 53 -7.84 -14.12 0.83
C SER A 53 -6.96 -13.25 -0.08
N GLY A 54 -7.33 -13.06 -1.35
CA GLY A 54 -6.47 -12.50 -2.39
C GLY A 54 -5.36 -13.44 -2.87
N ILE A 55 -5.29 -14.68 -2.35
CA ILE A 55 -4.23 -15.65 -2.64
C ILE A 55 -4.66 -16.64 -3.70
N LEU A 56 -3.90 -16.68 -4.80
CA LEU A 56 -4.03 -17.61 -5.92
C LEU A 56 -2.80 -18.53 -5.94
N ASN A 57 -3.02 -19.84 -5.95
CA ASN A 57 -2.03 -20.90 -5.78
C ASN A 57 -1.87 -21.71 -7.08
N TYR A 58 -0.98 -21.27 -7.95
CA TYR A 58 -0.73 -21.93 -9.23
C TYR A 58 0.45 -22.91 -9.17
N THR A 59 0.46 -23.87 -10.08
CA THR A 59 1.65 -24.68 -10.35
C THR A 59 2.65 -23.89 -11.19
N THR A 60 2.18 -23.24 -12.26
CA THR A 60 2.97 -22.36 -13.14
C THR A 60 2.11 -21.20 -13.62
N ILE A 61 2.72 -20.07 -13.95
CA ILE A 61 2.03 -18.93 -14.56
C ILE A 61 2.70 -18.59 -15.90
N ASN A 62 1.93 -18.53 -16.98
CA ASN A 62 2.38 -18.05 -18.27
C ASN A 62 1.37 -17.04 -18.82
N ILE A 63 1.73 -15.76 -18.86
CA ILE A 63 0.91 -14.69 -19.46
C ILE A 63 1.55 -14.32 -20.80
N PRO A 64 0.99 -14.75 -21.94
CA PRO A 64 1.57 -14.50 -23.26
C PRO A 64 1.56 -13.01 -23.64
N ALA A 65 2.44 -12.64 -24.58
CA ALA A 65 2.44 -11.29 -25.16
C ALA A 65 1.07 -10.97 -25.80
N GLY A 66 0.60 -9.74 -25.59
CA GLY A 66 -0.73 -9.30 -26.06
C GLY A 66 -1.91 -9.69 -25.17
N VAL A 67 -1.68 -10.48 -24.10
CA VAL A 67 -2.71 -10.83 -23.12
C VAL A 67 -2.59 -9.93 -21.89
N THR A 68 -3.71 -9.35 -21.46
CA THR A 68 -3.84 -8.61 -20.20
C THR A 68 -4.62 -9.42 -19.18
N VAL A 69 -4.04 -9.58 -17.98
CA VAL A 69 -4.70 -10.14 -16.80
C VAL A 69 -5.07 -9.00 -15.86
N LYS A 70 -6.35 -8.94 -15.51
CA LYS A 70 -6.93 -8.07 -14.48
C LYS A 70 -7.49 -8.90 -13.34
N PHE A 71 -7.79 -8.23 -12.24
CA PHE A 71 -8.41 -8.87 -11.08
C PHE A 71 -9.66 -8.13 -10.66
N LYS A 72 -10.77 -8.86 -10.56
CA LYS A 72 -12.00 -8.32 -9.99
C LYS A 72 -11.85 -8.26 -8.46
N PRO A 73 -11.99 -7.07 -7.84
CA PRO A 73 -11.92 -6.93 -6.39
C PRO A 73 -12.90 -7.84 -5.66
N ASN A 74 -12.45 -8.40 -4.53
CA ASN A 74 -13.33 -9.05 -3.56
C ASN A 74 -13.92 -8.00 -2.59
N ALA A 75 -14.78 -8.43 -1.66
CA ALA A 75 -15.46 -7.53 -0.73
C ALA A 75 -14.51 -6.71 0.16
N ALA A 76 -13.34 -7.25 0.52
CA ALA A 76 -12.33 -6.58 1.32
C ALA A 76 -11.34 -5.74 0.50
N ASN A 77 -11.46 -5.77 -0.84
CA ASN A 77 -10.48 -5.28 -1.79
C ASN A 77 -9.03 -5.68 -1.43
N THR A 78 -8.77 -6.97 -1.20
CA THR A 78 -7.43 -7.44 -0.81
C THR A 78 -6.38 -7.20 -1.89
N PRO A 79 -5.08 -7.12 -1.52
CA PRO A 79 -3.98 -7.28 -2.46
C PRO A 79 -4.05 -8.59 -3.25
N VAL A 80 -3.30 -8.65 -4.35
CA VAL A 80 -3.15 -9.86 -5.17
C VAL A 80 -1.89 -10.61 -4.77
N TYR A 81 -2.02 -11.89 -4.44
CA TYR A 81 -0.90 -12.80 -4.24
C TYR A 81 -0.94 -13.90 -5.30
N LEU A 82 0.00 -13.86 -6.24
CA LEU A 82 0.21 -14.90 -7.23
C LEU A 82 1.36 -15.80 -6.75
N LEU A 83 1.04 -16.99 -6.24
CA LEU A 83 2.03 -17.95 -5.76
C LEU A 83 2.16 -19.07 -6.80
N ALA A 84 3.38 -19.41 -7.22
CA ALA A 84 3.67 -20.46 -8.18
C ALA A 84 4.71 -21.45 -7.67
N SER A 85 4.38 -22.75 -7.61
CA SER A 85 5.32 -23.78 -7.18
C SER A 85 6.42 -24.08 -8.21
N GLY A 86 6.25 -23.61 -9.44
CA GLY A 86 7.20 -23.67 -10.54
C GLY A 86 7.39 -22.31 -11.20
N ASP A 87 7.80 -22.32 -12.47
CA ASP A 87 8.19 -21.10 -13.18
C ASP A 87 7.02 -20.14 -13.47
N VAL A 88 7.37 -18.86 -13.54
CA VAL A 88 6.48 -17.77 -13.90
C VAL A 88 7.05 -17.02 -15.11
N THR A 89 6.27 -16.93 -16.18
CA THR A 89 6.59 -16.12 -17.37
C THR A 89 5.51 -15.08 -17.59
N ILE A 90 5.90 -13.80 -17.60
CA ILE A 90 5.00 -12.68 -17.86
C ILE A 90 5.54 -11.92 -19.07
N ALA A 91 5.01 -12.24 -20.25
CA ALA A 91 5.28 -11.54 -21.51
C ALA A 91 4.17 -10.54 -21.87
N GLY A 92 2.96 -10.75 -21.35
CA GLY A 92 1.82 -9.84 -21.48
C GLY A 92 1.78 -8.76 -20.38
N THR A 93 0.57 -8.39 -19.97
CA THR A 93 0.34 -7.35 -18.97
C THR A 93 -0.41 -7.90 -17.77
N ILE A 94 0.06 -7.59 -16.56
CA ILE A 94 -0.74 -7.64 -15.35
C ILE A 94 -1.14 -6.21 -14.99
N ASP A 95 -2.44 -5.92 -14.92
CA ASP A 95 -3.00 -4.59 -14.63
C ASP A 95 -3.74 -4.61 -13.29
N VAL A 96 -3.13 -3.96 -12.29
CA VAL A 96 -3.68 -3.72 -10.95
C VAL A 96 -3.79 -2.22 -10.67
N ARG A 97 -3.92 -1.38 -11.71
CA ARG A 97 -3.99 0.08 -11.56
C ARG A 97 -5.21 0.54 -10.77
N GLY A 98 -5.08 1.74 -10.20
CA GLY A 98 -6.22 2.51 -9.72
C GLY A 98 -7.06 3.02 -10.88
N GLY A 99 -8.36 3.15 -10.66
CA GLY A 99 -9.29 3.73 -11.61
C GLY A 99 -9.19 5.25 -11.64
N ASP A 100 -9.37 5.83 -12.84
CA ASP A 100 -9.53 7.27 -13.00
C ASP A 100 -10.89 7.70 -12.44
N ALA A 101 -10.98 8.93 -11.94
CA ALA A 101 -12.27 9.51 -11.57
C ALA A 101 -13.10 9.88 -12.81
N ALA A 102 -14.42 9.88 -12.65
CA ALA A 102 -15.33 10.32 -13.71
C ALA A 102 -15.06 11.80 -14.06
N PRO A 103 -15.07 12.19 -15.35
CA PRO A 103 -15.09 13.59 -15.74
C PRO A 103 -16.34 14.30 -15.21
N THR A 104 -16.38 15.62 -15.32
CA THR A 104 -17.50 16.41 -14.76
C THR A 104 -17.89 17.56 -15.70
N GLY A 105 -19.18 17.87 -15.73
CA GLY A 105 -19.72 18.90 -16.60
C GLY A 105 -19.60 18.54 -18.08
N THR A 106 -19.25 19.51 -18.91
CA THR A 106 -19.19 19.31 -20.37
C THR A 106 -17.95 18.55 -20.85
N ASP A 107 -17.08 18.11 -19.93
CA ASP A 107 -15.92 17.26 -20.22
C ASP A 107 -16.30 15.76 -20.22
N GLY A 108 -17.44 15.41 -19.62
CA GLY A 108 -17.96 14.04 -19.54
C GLY A 108 -18.72 13.58 -20.78
N ASP A 109 -19.33 12.41 -20.67
CA ASP A 109 -20.16 11.78 -21.71
C ASP A 109 -21.60 12.32 -21.74
N GLY A 110 -21.89 13.33 -20.93
CA GLY A 110 -23.21 13.92 -20.74
C GLY A 110 -24.06 13.25 -19.65
N ALA A 111 -23.58 12.19 -19.00
CA ALA A 111 -24.27 11.49 -17.94
C ALA A 111 -24.04 12.12 -16.56
N GLN A 112 -24.61 13.30 -16.30
CA GLN A 112 -24.41 14.09 -15.06
C GLN A 112 -24.60 13.35 -13.71
N GLY A 113 -25.18 12.14 -13.69
CA GLY A 113 -25.33 11.33 -12.49
C GLY A 113 -24.02 10.74 -11.94
N ASP A 114 -22.98 10.62 -12.78
CA ASP A 114 -21.65 10.14 -12.37
C ASP A 114 -20.62 11.27 -12.14
N ASP A 115 -21.01 12.52 -12.40
CA ASP A 115 -20.19 13.69 -12.13
C ASP A 115 -19.68 13.71 -10.67
N GLY A 116 -18.37 13.93 -10.52
CA GLY A 116 -17.69 13.94 -9.23
C GLY A 116 -17.49 12.56 -8.58
N VAL A 117 -17.86 11.45 -9.23
CA VAL A 117 -17.59 10.09 -8.74
C VAL A 117 -16.07 9.84 -8.71
N PRO A 118 -15.52 9.41 -7.56
CA PRO A 118 -14.09 9.14 -7.45
C PRO A 118 -13.66 7.88 -8.21
N GLY A 119 -12.38 7.82 -8.55
CA GLY A 119 -11.74 6.63 -9.08
C GLY A 119 -11.67 5.52 -8.04
N ALA A 120 -11.98 4.29 -8.45
CA ALA A 120 -11.89 3.11 -7.57
C ALA A 120 -10.42 2.75 -7.30
N GLY A 121 -10.10 2.30 -6.08
CA GLY A 121 -8.79 1.72 -5.80
C GLY A 121 -8.56 0.46 -6.63
N GLY A 122 -7.31 0.23 -7.05
CA GLY A 122 -6.92 -1.06 -7.61
C GLY A 122 -7.04 -2.16 -6.54
N PRO A 123 -6.87 -3.45 -6.89
CA PRO A 123 -6.81 -4.55 -5.92
C PRO A 123 -5.82 -4.25 -4.79
N GLY A 124 -6.27 -4.14 -3.53
CA GLY A 124 -5.42 -3.77 -2.40
C GLY A 124 -5.14 -2.27 -2.22
N GLY A 125 -5.56 -1.42 -3.17
CA GLY A 125 -5.47 0.04 -3.11
C GLY A 125 -6.75 0.70 -2.58
N PHE A 126 -6.73 2.02 -2.41
CA PHE A 126 -7.86 2.78 -1.85
C PHE A 126 -8.47 3.74 -2.86
N SER A 127 -9.79 3.94 -2.79
CA SER A 127 -10.51 4.83 -3.72
C SER A 127 -10.21 6.32 -3.47
N GLY A 128 -10.39 7.12 -4.51
CA GLY A 128 -10.30 8.57 -4.43
C GLY A 128 -11.44 9.22 -3.64
N GLY A 129 -11.29 10.52 -3.39
CA GLY A 129 -12.27 11.35 -2.72
C GLY A 129 -13.30 11.91 -3.70
N ARG A 130 -14.56 12.01 -3.26
CA ARG A 130 -15.65 12.51 -4.10
C ARG A 130 -15.49 14.01 -4.37
N GLY A 131 -15.85 14.46 -5.56
CA GLY A 131 -15.94 15.88 -5.85
C GLY A 131 -17.05 16.56 -5.05
N GLY A 132 -16.78 17.74 -4.51
CA GLY A 132 -17.76 18.54 -3.77
C GLY A 132 -18.95 18.91 -4.65
N ARG A 133 -20.14 19.09 -4.06
CA ARG A 133 -21.35 19.38 -4.81
C ARG A 133 -21.73 20.85 -4.78
N ASP A 134 -22.52 21.25 -5.77
CA ASP A 134 -23.25 22.50 -5.67
C ASP A 134 -24.19 22.46 -4.47
N ASP A 135 -24.28 23.58 -3.78
CA ASP A 135 -25.31 23.83 -2.80
C ASP A 135 -25.84 25.24 -3.04
N ALA A 136 -27.08 25.33 -3.53
CA ALA A 136 -27.78 26.59 -3.70
C ALA A 136 -27.94 27.36 -2.37
N ALA A 137 -27.90 26.66 -1.23
CA ALA A 137 -27.88 27.25 0.11
C ALA A 137 -26.45 27.52 0.64
N GLN A 138 -25.43 27.21 -0.16
CA GLN A 138 -24.00 27.39 0.09
C GLN A 138 -23.48 26.86 1.43
N ARG A 139 -23.98 25.70 1.89
CA ARG A 139 -23.50 25.13 3.16
C ARG A 139 -22.07 24.61 2.98
N PRO A 140 -21.11 25.02 3.84
CA PRO A 140 -19.70 24.68 3.69
C PRO A 140 -19.40 23.18 3.52
N ALA A 141 -20.11 22.31 4.23
CA ALA A 141 -19.84 20.87 4.22
C ALA A 141 -20.12 20.19 2.87
N VAL A 142 -21.15 20.63 2.13
CA VAL A 142 -21.56 20.02 0.84
C VAL A 142 -20.67 20.49 -0.32
N ILE A 143 -20.17 21.73 -0.22
CA ILE A 143 -19.24 22.33 -1.18
C ILE A 143 -17.83 21.71 -1.08
N ARG A 144 -17.44 21.20 0.10
CA ARG A 144 -16.15 20.54 0.28
C ARG A 144 -16.06 19.25 -0.51
N GLY A 145 -14.94 19.05 -1.22
CA GLY A 145 -14.57 17.75 -1.76
C GLY A 145 -14.29 16.76 -0.65
N GLY A 146 -14.59 15.49 -0.87
CA GLY A 146 -14.18 14.41 0.00
C GLY A 146 -12.68 14.17 -0.11
N ALA A 147 -12.05 13.81 1.01
CA ALA A 147 -10.68 13.33 1.01
C ALA A 147 -10.58 11.93 0.38
N GLY A 148 -9.43 11.61 -0.19
CA GLY A 148 -9.09 10.25 -0.62
C GLY A 148 -9.10 9.27 0.55
N LEU A 149 -9.42 8.02 0.24
CA LEU A 149 -9.36 6.94 1.20
C LEU A 149 -7.93 6.40 1.30
N GLY A 150 -7.62 5.81 2.45
CA GLY A 150 -6.35 5.15 2.74
C GLY A 150 -5.52 5.94 3.75
N PRO A 151 -4.47 5.34 4.32
CA PRO A 151 -3.66 5.99 5.35
C PRO A 151 -2.96 7.27 4.87
N GLY A 152 -2.67 7.36 3.57
CA GLY A 152 -2.13 8.53 2.89
C GLY A 152 -3.15 9.20 1.98
N GLY A 153 -4.45 9.17 2.32
CA GLY A 153 -5.50 9.75 1.48
C GLY A 153 -5.37 11.27 1.34
N GLY A 154 -5.39 11.77 0.10
CA GLY A 154 -5.24 13.21 -0.17
C GLY A 154 -6.44 14.05 0.29
N LEU A 155 -6.20 15.28 0.76
CA LEU A 155 -7.29 16.18 1.21
C LEU A 155 -8.21 16.60 0.07
N GLY A 156 -9.50 16.77 0.34
CA GLY A 156 -10.46 17.32 -0.61
C GLY A 156 -10.48 18.85 -0.62
N GLY A 157 -10.91 19.43 -1.74
CA GLY A 157 -11.13 20.87 -1.93
C GLY A 157 -12.00 21.47 -0.82
N VAL A 158 -11.68 22.68 -0.37
CA VAL A 158 -12.45 23.39 0.67
C VAL A 158 -13.12 24.65 0.15
N GLU A 159 -14.14 25.14 0.85
CA GLU A 159 -14.80 26.40 0.50
C GLU A 159 -13.91 27.63 0.71
N GLY A 160 -14.26 28.72 0.03
CA GLY A 160 -13.57 30.01 0.09
C GLY A 160 -13.32 30.56 -1.32
N GLY A 161 -12.61 31.68 -1.41
CA GLY A 161 -12.16 32.20 -2.70
C GLY A 161 -11.16 31.25 -3.38
N ASP A 162 -10.97 31.43 -4.69
CA ASP A 162 -9.97 30.69 -5.45
C ASP A 162 -8.57 31.20 -5.05
N GLY A 163 -8.01 30.59 -4.01
CA GLY A 163 -6.76 31.02 -3.41
C GLY A 163 -6.33 30.15 -2.23
N CYS A 164 -5.36 30.66 -1.50
CA CYS A 164 -4.65 29.94 -0.45
C CYS A 164 -5.30 30.09 0.93
N THR A 165 -5.31 29.01 1.71
CA THR A 165 -5.50 29.07 3.17
C THR A 165 -4.25 29.63 3.86
N THR A 166 -4.42 29.95 5.16
CA THR A 166 -3.30 30.13 6.10
C THR A 166 -2.42 28.89 6.27
N THR A 167 -2.91 27.71 5.92
CA THR A 167 -2.17 26.44 5.98
C THR A 167 -1.40 26.12 4.70
N GLY A 168 -1.39 27.00 3.69
CA GLY A 168 -0.68 26.75 2.43
C GLY A 168 -1.44 25.87 1.45
N TYR A 169 -2.75 25.70 1.63
CA TYR A 169 -3.58 24.84 0.80
C TYR A 169 -4.40 25.65 -0.21
N TRP A 170 -4.47 25.18 -1.46
CA TRP A 170 -5.36 25.76 -2.47
C TRP A 170 -6.79 25.23 -2.30
N HIS A 171 -7.72 26.10 -1.93
CA HIS A 171 -9.12 25.72 -1.66
C HIS A 171 -9.78 24.93 -2.78
N TYR A 172 -9.44 25.28 -4.02
CA TYR A 172 -10.13 24.80 -5.20
C TYR A 172 -9.79 23.34 -5.57
N ILE A 173 -8.56 22.85 -5.32
CA ILE A 173 -8.05 21.59 -5.88
C ILE A 173 -7.85 20.55 -4.78
N GLY A 174 -8.24 19.30 -5.01
CA GLY A 174 -7.86 18.19 -4.15
C GLY A 174 -6.33 17.99 -4.08
N ALA A 175 -5.84 17.33 -3.05
CA ALA A 175 -4.43 16.95 -2.93
C ALA A 175 -4.23 15.48 -3.34
N GLY A 176 -3.06 15.15 -3.90
CA GLY A 176 -2.72 13.78 -4.30
C GLY A 176 -2.66 12.81 -3.12
N GLY A 177 -2.91 11.53 -3.39
CA GLY A 177 -2.68 10.46 -2.42
C GLY A 177 -1.19 10.19 -2.22
N ALA A 178 -0.81 9.71 -1.04
CA ALA A 178 0.55 9.29 -0.68
C ALA A 178 0.67 7.76 -0.58
N TYR A 179 1.89 7.22 -0.73
CA TYR A 179 2.24 5.84 -0.36
C TYR A 179 3.75 5.64 -0.16
N GLY A 180 4.51 5.53 -1.27
CA GLY A 180 5.97 5.33 -1.23
C GLY A 180 6.75 6.60 -0.89
N LYS A 181 6.09 7.75 -1.03
CA LYS A 181 6.56 9.06 -0.58
C LYS A 181 5.38 9.87 -0.09
N ASP A 182 5.69 10.91 0.66
CA ASP A 182 4.73 11.96 0.97
C ASP A 182 4.21 12.56 -0.34
N ALA A 183 2.92 12.86 -0.37
CA ALA A 183 2.36 13.66 -1.44
C ALA A 183 2.76 15.11 -1.15
N TYR A 184 3.81 15.61 -1.82
CA TYR A 184 4.16 17.03 -1.81
C TYR A 184 3.32 17.77 -2.84
N PRO A 185 2.54 18.79 -2.43
CA PRO A 185 2.04 19.83 -3.33
C PRO A 185 3.02 21.01 -3.26
N SER A 186 4.26 20.79 -3.69
CA SER A 186 5.36 21.76 -3.67
C SER A 186 5.11 23.07 -4.45
N ASN A 187 3.96 23.20 -5.10
CA ASN A 187 3.49 24.42 -5.77
C ASN A 187 2.15 24.94 -5.21
N ALA A 188 1.72 24.47 -4.03
CA ALA A 188 1.32 25.42 -3.02
C ALA A 188 2.40 26.51 -2.91
N VAL A 189 3.69 26.15 -2.84
CA VAL A 189 4.78 27.09 -2.54
C VAL A 189 5.00 28.23 -3.56
N ALA A 190 4.50 28.13 -4.81
CA ALA A 190 4.59 29.24 -5.79
C ALA A 190 3.43 30.25 -5.70
N TYR A 191 2.31 29.89 -5.07
CA TYR A 191 1.10 30.73 -4.97
C TYR A 191 0.64 30.95 -3.52
N CYS A 192 0.87 29.95 -2.66
CA CYS A 192 0.68 29.90 -1.22
C CYS A 192 2.07 29.70 -0.59
N ASN A 193 2.70 30.77 -0.10
CA ASN A 193 4.07 30.76 0.46
C ASN A 193 4.23 29.90 1.76
N ALA A 194 3.90 28.60 1.72
CA ALA A 194 4.00 27.66 2.83
C ALA A 194 4.25 26.24 2.31
N SER A 195 5.30 25.59 2.82
CA SER A 195 5.60 24.18 2.58
C SER A 195 4.87 23.32 3.61
N VAL A 196 3.80 22.63 3.20
CA VAL A 196 3.04 21.72 4.06
C VAL A 196 2.82 20.37 3.37
N THR A 197 3.14 19.29 4.08
CA THR A 197 2.84 17.92 3.64
C THR A 197 1.36 17.64 3.93
N HIS A 198 0.60 17.22 2.91
CA HIS A 198 -0.86 17.04 3.02
C HIS A 198 -1.28 15.57 3.15
N ALA A 199 -0.50 14.65 2.57
CA ALA A 199 -0.65 13.22 2.76
C ALA A 199 0.73 12.59 2.93
N VAL A 200 0.83 11.66 3.88
CA VAL A 200 2.10 11.11 4.35
C VAL A 200 2.29 9.68 3.85
N ALA A 201 3.52 9.34 3.50
CA ALA A 201 3.90 7.97 3.17
C ALA A 201 3.58 7.01 4.32
N TYR A 202 3.15 5.80 3.98
CA TYR A 202 2.83 4.75 4.95
C TYR A 202 3.29 3.39 4.44
N GLY A 203 3.25 2.40 5.34
CA GLY A 203 3.68 1.05 5.04
C GLY A 203 5.21 0.92 5.04
N SER A 204 5.67 -0.30 4.78
CA SER A 204 7.09 -0.67 4.87
C SER A 204 7.73 -0.83 3.49
N ASP A 205 9.02 -0.52 3.38
CA ASP A 205 9.83 -0.76 2.17
C ASP A 205 10.05 -2.27 1.91
N LEU A 206 9.70 -3.10 2.89
CA LEU A 206 9.60 -4.55 2.72
C LEU A 206 8.38 -4.98 1.91
N LEU A 207 7.38 -4.09 1.75
CA LEU A 207 6.07 -4.46 1.22
C LEU A 207 5.41 -5.58 2.02
N GLN A 208 5.58 -5.52 3.35
CA GLN A 208 4.98 -6.43 4.31
C GLN A 208 4.40 -5.64 5.51
N PRO A 209 3.08 -5.77 5.80
CA PRO A 209 2.08 -6.40 4.93
C PRO A 209 2.00 -5.69 3.58
N LEU A 210 1.57 -6.42 2.56
CA LEU A 210 1.37 -5.86 1.22
C LEU A 210 0.13 -4.96 1.25
N VAL A 211 0.26 -3.71 0.82
CA VAL A 211 -0.83 -2.72 0.79
C VAL A 211 -0.65 -1.82 -0.43
N GLY A 212 -1.75 -1.42 -1.06
CA GLY A 212 -1.74 -0.55 -2.24
C GLY A 212 -1.67 0.93 -1.88
N GLY A 213 -1.70 1.77 -2.91
CA GLY A 213 -1.64 3.22 -2.80
C GLY A 213 -2.95 3.83 -2.29
N SER A 214 -2.86 5.03 -1.71
CA SER A 214 -4.03 5.79 -1.27
C SER A 214 -4.65 6.62 -2.39
N GLY A 215 -5.95 6.92 -2.28
CA GLY A 215 -6.66 7.74 -3.26
C GLY A 215 -6.33 9.24 -3.15
N GLY A 216 -6.48 9.96 -4.26
CA GLY A 216 -6.40 11.42 -4.30
C GLY A 216 -7.70 12.07 -3.81
N GLY A 217 -7.63 13.31 -3.32
CA GLY A 217 -8.80 14.07 -2.88
C GLY A 217 -9.62 14.63 -4.04
N GLY A 218 -10.93 14.79 -3.83
CA GLY A 218 -11.83 15.41 -4.80
C GLY A 218 -11.74 16.93 -4.80
N GLY A 219 -12.11 17.56 -5.90
CA GLY A 219 -12.16 19.02 -6.01
C GLY A 219 -13.35 19.63 -5.28
N ARG A 220 -13.30 20.93 -5.00
CA ARG A 220 -14.42 21.71 -4.40
C ARG A 220 -15.64 21.76 -5.33
N GLY A 221 -16.86 21.86 -4.81
CA GLY A 221 -18.07 22.09 -5.61
C GLY A 221 -18.12 23.45 -6.30
N GLY A 222 -18.74 23.47 -7.48
CA GLY A 222 -19.09 24.69 -8.23
C GLY A 222 -20.57 25.01 -8.16
N THR A 223 -21.00 26.09 -8.82
CA THR A 223 -22.39 26.58 -8.78
C THR A 223 -23.31 25.91 -9.82
N ASN A 224 -22.74 25.26 -10.84
CA ASN A 224 -23.51 24.58 -11.89
C ASN A 224 -23.14 23.11 -12.02
N TYR A 225 -21.90 22.76 -11.72
CA TYR A 225 -21.39 21.40 -11.75
C TYR A 225 -20.56 21.13 -10.50
N PRO A 226 -20.55 19.88 -9.99
CA PRO A 226 -19.71 19.53 -8.87
C PRO A 226 -18.21 19.70 -9.21
N GLY A 227 -17.37 19.56 -8.21
CA GLY A 227 -15.96 19.28 -8.45
C GLY A 227 -15.79 17.90 -9.06
N SER A 228 -14.69 17.69 -9.76
CA SER A 228 -14.30 16.34 -10.20
C SER A 228 -13.83 15.48 -9.02
N GLY A 229 -13.99 14.16 -9.13
CA GLY A 229 -13.48 13.20 -8.15
C GLY A 229 -11.96 13.07 -8.20
N GLY A 230 -11.35 12.61 -7.11
CA GLY A 230 -9.96 12.18 -7.08
C GLY A 230 -9.77 10.78 -7.65
N GLY A 231 -8.58 10.49 -8.17
CA GLY A 231 -8.23 9.18 -8.72
C GLY A 231 -7.97 8.13 -7.63
N GLY A 232 -8.21 6.87 -7.97
CA GLY A 232 -7.97 5.74 -7.07
C GLY A 232 -6.48 5.41 -6.93
N GLY A 233 -6.07 4.96 -5.75
CA GLY A 233 -4.71 4.47 -5.54
C GLY A 233 -4.45 3.15 -6.28
N GLY A 234 -3.20 2.99 -6.74
CA GLY A 234 -2.73 1.78 -7.40
C GLY A 234 -2.84 0.55 -6.51
N GLY A 235 -3.11 -0.60 -7.10
CA GLY A 235 -3.22 -1.87 -6.38
C GLY A 235 -1.88 -2.40 -5.88
N ALA A 236 -1.93 -3.51 -5.16
CA ALA A 236 -0.77 -4.18 -4.62
C ALA A 236 -0.71 -5.63 -5.07
N ILE A 237 0.47 -6.05 -5.53
CA ILE A 237 0.70 -7.40 -6.03
C ILE A 237 2.01 -8.00 -5.53
N LEU A 238 1.94 -9.25 -5.07
CA LEU A 238 3.08 -10.16 -4.94
C LEU A 238 3.03 -11.19 -6.04
N VAL A 239 4.14 -11.40 -6.73
CA VAL A 239 4.37 -12.57 -7.59
C VAL A 239 5.51 -13.37 -7.01
N ALA A 240 5.20 -14.56 -6.49
CA ALA A 240 6.15 -15.47 -5.86
C ALA A 240 6.31 -16.74 -6.70
N SER A 241 7.55 -17.17 -6.97
CA SER A 241 7.86 -18.41 -7.72
C SER A 241 8.92 -19.22 -7.00
N SER A 242 8.70 -20.52 -6.86
CA SER A 242 9.76 -21.41 -6.35
C SER A 242 10.86 -21.67 -7.39
N GLY A 243 10.64 -21.30 -8.66
CA GLY A 243 11.60 -21.44 -9.75
C GLY A 243 12.07 -20.09 -10.29
N THR A 244 12.01 -19.95 -11.60
CA THR A 244 12.38 -18.72 -12.31
C THR A 244 11.16 -17.86 -12.60
N LEU A 245 11.22 -16.59 -12.22
CA LEU A 245 10.32 -15.54 -12.66
C LEU A 245 10.97 -14.75 -13.80
N THR A 246 10.45 -14.89 -15.02
CA THR A 246 10.87 -14.15 -16.20
C THR A 246 9.82 -13.11 -16.58
N LEU A 247 10.20 -11.84 -16.51
CA LEU A 247 9.35 -10.69 -16.87
C LEU A 247 9.90 -9.99 -18.12
N THR A 248 9.20 -10.13 -19.25
CA THR A 248 9.46 -9.40 -20.50
C THR A 248 8.32 -8.43 -20.85
N GLY A 249 7.15 -8.65 -20.24
CA GLY A 249 5.95 -7.84 -20.36
C GLY A 249 5.88 -6.68 -19.37
N THR A 250 4.70 -6.43 -18.81
CA THR A 250 4.46 -5.31 -17.88
C THR A 250 3.65 -5.75 -16.66
N ILE A 251 4.01 -5.23 -15.49
CA ILE A 251 3.15 -5.21 -14.30
C ILE A 251 2.89 -3.74 -13.96
N ASP A 252 1.61 -3.34 -13.94
CA ASP A 252 1.21 -1.95 -13.76
C ASP A 252 0.28 -1.79 -12.54
N ALA A 253 0.78 -1.07 -11.56
CA ALA A 253 0.15 -0.65 -10.31
C ALA A 253 0.10 0.88 -10.22
N THR A 254 0.04 1.59 -11.34
CA THR A 254 -0.09 3.05 -11.38
C THR A 254 -1.42 3.51 -10.75
N GLY A 255 -1.38 4.62 -10.01
CA GLY A 255 -2.57 5.29 -9.49
C GLY A 255 -3.39 5.93 -10.60
N GLY A 256 -4.71 6.00 -10.40
CA GLY A 256 -5.65 6.63 -11.33
C GLY A 256 -5.57 8.15 -11.28
N ASP A 257 -5.95 8.77 -12.40
CA ASP A 257 -6.00 10.22 -12.57
C ASP A 257 -7.27 10.82 -11.94
N GLY A 258 -7.18 12.07 -11.47
CA GLY A 258 -8.36 12.84 -11.10
C GLY A 258 -9.27 13.11 -12.30
N GLY A 259 -10.55 13.36 -12.06
CA GLY A 259 -11.52 13.59 -13.12
C GLY A 259 -11.22 14.86 -13.93
N GLY A 260 -11.54 14.83 -15.22
CA GLY A 260 -11.55 16.04 -16.05
C GLY A 260 -12.75 16.94 -15.74
N LEU A 261 -12.70 18.19 -16.18
CA LEU A 261 -13.76 19.18 -15.91
C LEU A 261 -13.76 20.31 -16.94
N ALA A 262 -14.95 20.62 -17.45
CA ALA A 262 -15.23 21.74 -18.34
C ALA A 262 -16.67 22.26 -18.15
N GLY A 263 -16.88 23.54 -18.44
CA GLY A 263 -18.19 24.20 -18.36
C GLY A 263 -18.19 25.45 -17.48
N THR A 264 -19.24 26.27 -17.62
CA THR A 264 -19.43 27.50 -16.83
C THR A 264 -19.87 27.16 -15.40
N GLY A 265 -19.26 27.76 -14.38
CA GLY A 265 -19.64 27.55 -12.97
C GLY A 265 -19.26 26.16 -12.44
N ILE A 266 -18.24 25.51 -13.03
CA ILE A 266 -17.76 24.21 -12.59
C ILE A 266 -16.96 24.30 -11.29
N GLY A 267 -17.00 23.22 -10.51
CA GLY A 267 -16.17 23.06 -9.33
C GLY A 267 -14.69 22.86 -9.67
N GLY A 268 -13.95 22.42 -8.67
CA GLY A 268 -12.51 22.21 -8.71
C GLY A 268 -12.04 20.85 -9.19
N ARG A 269 -10.73 20.76 -9.36
CA ARG A 269 -10.06 19.57 -9.86
C ARG A 269 -9.78 18.57 -8.74
N GLY A 270 -10.07 17.31 -8.97
CA GLY A 270 -9.62 16.21 -8.14
C GLY A 270 -8.18 15.84 -8.48
N ALA A 271 -7.49 15.28 -7.50
CA ALA A 271 -6.10 14.89 -7.60
C ALA A 271 -5.90 13.42 -7.95
N GLY A 272 -4.71 13.07 -8.42
CA GLY A 272 -4.36 11.67 -8.70
C GLY A 272 -4.18 10.80 -7.45
N GLY A 273 -4.47 9.51 -7.58
CA GLY A 273 -4.17 8.51 -6.55
C GLY A 273 -2.69 8.14 -6.54
N ALA A 274 -2.17 7.68 -5.40
CA ALA A 274 -0.79 7.22 -5.29
C ALA A 274 -0.55 5.95 -6.12
N GLY A 275 0.68 5.71 -6.53
CA GLY A 275 1.11 4.42 -7.07
C GLY A 275 1.01 3.31 -6.03
N GLY A 276 0.92 2.08 -6.51
CA GLY A 276 0.72 0.88 -5.71
C GLY A 276 2.00 0.16 -5.29
N ALA A 277 1.88 -1.13 -4.99
CA ALA A 277 2.99 -1.96 -4.53
C ALA A 277 3.23 -3.13 -5.50
N ILE A 278 4.49 -3.33 -5.92
CA ILE A 278 4.89 -4.51 -6.68
C ILE A 278 6.01 -5.21 -5.95
N ARG A 279 5.77 -6.43 -5.49
CA ARG A 279 6.79 -7.30 -4.89
C ARG A 279 6.99 -8.53 -5.79
N LEU A 280 8.22 -8.76 -6.21
CA LEU A 280 8.61 -9.97 -6.94
C LEU A 280 9.53 -10.80 -6.05
N LEU A 281 9.27 -12.09 -5.94
CA LEU A 281 10.02 -13.01 -5.09
C LEU A 281 10.23 -14.33 -5.85
N ALA A 282 11.47 -14.71 -6.14
CA ALA A 282 11.73 -16.00 -6.79
C ALA A 282 13.14 -16.53 -6.54
N THR A 283 13.40 -17.80 -6.85
CA THR A 283 14.79 -18.33 -6.86
C THR A 283 15.64 -17.56 -7.86
N THR A 284 15.10 -17.30 -9.06
CA THR A 284 15.72 -16.41 -10.05
C THR A 284 14.71 -15.41 -10.57
N VAL A 285 15.04 -14.12 -10.54
CA VAL A 285 14.24 -13.06 -11.18
C VAL A 285 15.02 -12.51 -12.37
N ALA A 286 14.46 -12.64 -13.56
CA ALA A 286 15.10 -12.30 -14.83
C ALA A 286 14.17 -11.54 -15.77
N GLY A 287 14.75 -10.99 -16.84
CA GLY A 287 14.03 -10.35 -17.93
C GLY A 287 14.25 -8.84 -18.00
N ASN A 288 13.54 -8.20 -18.94
CA ASN A 288 13.74 -6.81 -19.34
C ASN A 288 12.41 -6.05 -19.49
N GLY A 289 11.34 -6.56 -18.87
CA GLY A 289 10.02 -5.96 -18.91
C GLY A 289 9.91 -4.64 -18.13
N LYS A 290 8.67 -4.26 -17.81
CA LYS A 290 8.33 -2.98 -17.20
C LYS A 290 7.59 -3.18 -15.89
N LEU A 291 7.97 -2.44 -14.85
CA LEU A 291 7.26 -2.37 -13.59
C LEU A 291 6.87 -0.92 -13.31
N TYR A 292 5.57 -0.65 -13.21
CA TYR A 292 5.04 0.69 -12.99
C TYR A 292 4.24 0.76 -11.70
N ALA A 293 4.61 1.66 -10.81
CA ALA A 293 3.89 2.06 -9.62
C ALA A 293 3.98 3.58 -9.46
N ALA A 294 3.71 4.30 -10.56
CA ALA A 294 3.67 5.77 -10.55
C ALA A 294 2.36 6.28 -9.92
N GLY A 295 2.35 7.51 -9.45
CA GLY A 295 1.12 8.19 -9.09
C GLY A 295 0.30 8.62 -10.30
N GLY A 296 -1.00 8.79 -10.09
CA GLY A 296 -1.90 9.43 -11.04
C GLY A 296 -1.72 10.94 -11.08
N CYS A 297 -2.40 11.59 -12.00
CA CYS A 297 -2.23 12.99 -12.34
C CYS A 297 -3.54 13.77 -12.22
N ILE A 298 -3.43 15.10 -12.34
CA ILE A 298 -4.57 15.99 -12.56
C ILE A 298 -4.78 16.25 -14.04
N ASN A 299 -6.05 16.25 -14.46
CA ASN A 299 -6.49 16.72 -15.76
C ASN A 299 -6.71 18.24 -15.70
N ALA A 300 -6.07 18.98 -16.60
CA ALA A 300 -6.16 20.43 -16.66
C ALA A 300 -6.34 20.93 -18.09
N ASN A 301 -7.02 22.08 -18.24
CA ASN A 301 -7.21 22.76 -19.53
C ASN A 301 -7.70 21.84 -20.67
N GLY A 302 -8.64 20.94 -20.38
CA GLY A 302 -9.18 19.99 -21.35
C GLY A 302 -8.23 18.88 -21.81
N ASN A 303 -7.07 18.70 -21.16
CA ASN A 303 -6.13 17.63 -21.48
C ASN A 303 -5.90 16.71 -20.28
N ARG A 304 -5.67 15.42 -20.58
CA ARG A 304 -5.35 14.42 -19.57
C ARG A 304 -3.90 14.54 -19.09
N ARG A 305 -3.66 14.14 -17.83
CA ARG A 305 -2.32 13.97 -17.25
C ARG A 305 -1.39 15.19 -17.37
N GLN A 306 -1.92 16.40 -17.18
CA GLN A 306 -1.10 17.63 -17.27
C GLN A 306 -0.21 17.84 -16.04
N SER A 307 -0.71 17.46 -14.87
CA SER A 307 -0.09 17.76 -13.58
C SER A 307 0.12 16.46 -12.80
N CYS A 308 1.24 15.80 -13.07
CA CYS A 308 1.64 14.52 -12.48
C CYS A 308 2.70 14.72 -11.39
N GLY A 309 2.92 13.69 -10.58
CA GLY A 309 4.02 13.65 -9.60
C GLY A 309 3.71 14.39 -8.30
N SER A 310 4.63 14.23 -7.36
CA SER A 310 4.58 14.79 -6.01
C SER A 310 6.00 15.05 -5.48
N ASP A 311 6.94 15.40 -6.37
CA ASP A 311 8.39 15.35 -6.11
C ASP A 311 9.02 16.69 -5.71
N GLY A 312 8.27 17.80 -5.77
CA GLY A 312 8.87 19.12 -5.56
C GLY A 312 8.70 20.08 -6.74
N SER A 313 8.43 19.59 -7.95
CA SER A 313 8.46 20.44 -9.16
C SER A 313 7.17 21.25 -9.38
N TYR A 314 7.21 22.18 -10.33
CA TYR A 314 6.10 23.12 -10.64
C TYR A 314 4.84 22.38 -11.15
N ASN A 315 3.64 22.81 -10.71
CA ASN A 315 2.34 22.27 -11.12
C ASN A 315 2.13 20.76 -10.87
N GLN A 316 2.67 20.23 -9.78
CA GLN A 316 2.52 18.82 -9.39
C GLN A 316 1.48 18.65 -8.28
N TYR A 317 0.29 18.21 -8.67
CA TYR A 317 -0.83 17.90 -7.78
C TYR A 317 -1.23 16.42 -7.88
N GLY A 318 -0.35 15.60 -8.45
CA GLY A 318 -0.58 14.19 -8.67
C GLY A 318 -0.40 13.37 -7.39
N GLY A 319 -0.74 12.09 -7.47
CA GLY A 319 -0.42 11.16 -6.42
C GLY A 319 1.09 10.90 -6.34
N SER A 320 1.55 10.46 -5.17
CA SER A 320 2.92 10.04 -5.00
C SER A 320 3.22 8.74 -5.75
N ILE A 321 4.51 8.47 -5.94
CA ILE A 321 4.96 7.14 -6.34
C ILE A 321 4.59 6.08 -5.29
N GLY A 322 4.51 4.83 -5.74
CA GLY A 322 4.39 3.65 -4.89
C GLY A 322 5.73 3.02 -4.57
N ARG A 323 5.78 1.70 -4.41
CA ARG A 323 6.99 0.95 -4.05
C ARG A 323 7.14 -0.29 -4.92
N ILE A 324 8.38 -0.59 -5.32
CA ILE A 324 8.72 -1.78 -6.11
C ILE A 324 9.86 -2.49 -5.40
N ARG A 325 9.72 -3.81 -5.17
CA ARG A 325 10.71 -4.64 -4.51
C ARG A 325 10.95 -5.92 -5.30
N ILE A 326 12.21 -6.29 -5.49
CA ILE A 326 12.62 -7.53 -6.14
C ILE A 326 13.52 -8.32 -5.19
N GLU A 327 13.13 -9.57 -4.94
CA GLU A 327 13.81 -10.50 -4.06
C GLU A 327 14.12 -11.79 -4.81
N GLY A 328 15.34 -12.29 -4.68
CA GLY A 328 15.73 -13.59 -5.21
C GLY A 328 17.18 -13.95 -4.98
N ASP A 329 17.49 -15.25 -5.03
CA ASP A 329 18.86 -15.74 -4.87
C ASP A 329 19.74 -15.32 -6.05
N SER A 330 19.14 -15.19 -7.24
CA SER A 330 19.77 -14.61 -8.41
C SER A 330 18.85 -13.58 -9.08
N ILE A 331 19.27 -12.32 -9.09
CA ILE A 331 18.54 -11.24 -9.78
C ILE A 331 19.35 -10.82 -11.00
N THR A 332 18.84 -11.14 -12.19
CA THR A 332 19.39 -10.74 -13.51
C THR A 332 18.45 -9.83 -14.28
N TYR A 333 17.40 -9.34 -13.62
CA TYR A 333 16.44 -8.40 -14.19
C TYR A 333 17.14 -7.09 -14.60
N ASN A 334 16.93 -6.67 -15.85
CA ASN A 334 17.47 -5.46 -16.45
C ASN A 334 16.37 -4.67 -17.20
N GLY A 335 15.17 -4.68 -16.64
CA GLY A 335 14.01 -3.98 -17.20
C GLY A 335 13.87 -2.53 -16.71
N THR A 336 12.82 -1.86 -17.14
CA THR A 336 12.50 -0.49 -16.71
C THR A 336 11.60 -0.52 -15.48
N THR A 337 11.87 0.34 -14.50
CA THR A 337 11.02 0.48 -13.31
C THR A 337 10.68 1.94 -13.05
N THR A 338 9.48 2.22 -12.57
CA THR A 338 9.09 3.56 -12.10
C THR A 338 8.13 3.42 -10.92
N PRO A 339 8.55 3.74 -9.68
CA PRO A 339 9.86 4.24 -9.28
C PRO A 339 10.96 3.17 -9.37
N THR A 340 12.20 3.54 -9.07
CA THR A 340 13.31 2.59 -8.94
C THR A 340 12.96 1.52 -7.91
N TYR A 341 13.22 0.26 -8.23
CA TYR A 341 12.99 -0.83 -7.28
C TYR A 341 14.10 -0.93 -6.22
N VAL A 342 13.74 -1.49 -5.07
CA VAL A 342 14.68 -1.91 -4.03
C VAL A 342 14.96 -3.40 -4.19
N HIS A 343 16.24 -3.79 -4.15
CA HIS A 343 16.64 -5.19 -4.11
C HIS A 343 16.74 -5.66 -2.65
N GLY A 344 16.42 -6.92 -2.40
CA GLY A 344 16.62 -7.51 -1.08
C GLY A 344 16.81 -9.02 -1.14
N ASP A 345 17.29 -9.58 -0.04
CA ASP A 345 17.28 -11.03 0.16
C ASP A 345 15.85 -11.55 0.20
N VAL A 346 15.68 -12.83 -0.13
CA VAL A 346 14.41 -13.53 -0.06
C VAL A 346 13.88 -13.48 1.38
N GLY A 347 12.82 -12.68 1.58
CA GLY A 347 12.05 -12.59 2.81
C GLY A 347 10.89 -13.59 2.83
N PRO A 348 10.17 -13.68 3.95
CA PRO A 348 8.96 -14.50 3.99
C PRO A 348 7.90 -13.97 3.00
N VAL A 349 7.05 -14.85 2.49
CA VAL A 349 5.88 -14.45 1.66
C VAL A 349 4.86 -13.72 2.55
N PHE A 350 4.57 -14.30 3.71
CA PHE A 350 3.63 -13.76 4.71
C PHE A 350 4.31 -13.55 6.07
N ILE A 351 3.89 -12.53 6.81
CA ILE A 351 4.31 -12.35 8.21
C ILE A 351 3.51 -13.34 9.08
N ALA A 352 4.20 -14.27 9.73
CA ALA A 352 3.57 -15.19 10.68
C ALA A 352 3.05 -14.42 11.90
N GLY A 353 1.81 -14.69 12.33
CA GLY A 353 1.21 -14.00 13.47
C GLY A 353 0.99 -12.50 13.24
N ALA A 354 0.84 -12.06 11.98
CA ALA A 354 0.60 -10.66 11.65
C ALA A 354 -0.53 -10.06 12.51
N PRO A 355 -0.33 -8.85 13.07
CA PRO A 355 -1.36 -8.22 13.86
C PRO A 355 -2.56 -7.85 13.01
N THR A 356 -3.74 -7.95 13.61
CA THR A 356 -5.00 -7.54 13.00
C THR A 356 -5.68 -6.50 13.84
N LEU A 357 -6.35 -5.58 13.18
CA LEU A 357 -7.19 -4.54 13.76
C LEU A 357 -8.51 -4.51 13.00
N ARG A 358 -9.64 -4.49 13.71
CA ARG A 358 -10.95 -4.25 13.12
C ARG A 358 -11.75 -3.25 13.93
N ILE A 359 -12.59 -2.49 13.24
CA ILE A 359 -13.68 -1.75 13.87
C ILE A 359 -14.77 -2.78 14.18
N ALA A 360 -15.08 -2.97 15.45
CA ALA A 360 -16.04 -3.98 15.92
C ALA A 360 -17.47 -3.43 15.98
N SER A 361 -17.64 -2.17 16.41
CA SER A 361 -18.95 -1.51 16.43
C SER A 361 -18.85 0.00 16.26
N VAL A 362 -19.93 0.60 15.76
CA VAL A 362 -20.12 2.06 15.66
C VAL A 362 -21.47 2.38 16.32
N ALA A 363 -21.46 3.21 17.35
CA ALA A 363 -22.65 3.55 18.16
C ALA A 363 -23.41 2.30 18.66
N GLY A 364 -22.68 1.24 19.01
CA GLY A 364 -23.26 -0.04 19.44
C GLY A 364 -23.82 -0.93 18.32
N GLN A 365 -23.81 -0.48 17.06
CA GLN A 365 -24.14 -1.31 15.91
C GLN A 365 -22.92 -2.10 15.46
N ALA A 366 -23.06 -3.42 15.33
CA ALA A 366 -21.97 -4.29 14.92
C ALA A 366 -21.54 -3.99 13.48
N VAL A 367 -20.22 -3.91 13.27
CA VAL A 367 -19.63 -3.83 11.93
C VAL A 367 -19.53 -5.26 11.37
N PRO A 368 -19.88 -5.49 10.09
CA PRO A 368 -19.69 -6.78 9.43
C PRO A 368 -18.24 -7.27 9.53
N ALA A 369 -18.04 -8.59 9.52
CA ALA A 369 -16.70 -9.18 9.63
C ALA A 369 -15.75 -8.76 8.49
N VAL A 370 -16.31 -8.46 7.31
CA VAL A 370 -15.58 -7.96 6.14
C VAL A 370 -16.26 -6.66 5.68
N PRO A 371 -15.86 -5.50 6.21
CA PRO A 371 -16.42 -4.22 5.80
C PRO A 371 -15.92 -3.84 4.41
N THR A 372 -16.80 -3.24 3.62
CA THR A 372 -16.54 -2.77 2.25
C THR A 372 -16.12 -1.30 2.19
N GLY A 373 -16.29 -0.56 3.29
CA GLY A 373 -16.13 0.89 3.37
C GLY A 373 -17.34 1.67 2.84
N SER A 374 -18.42 1.00 2.44
CA SER A 374 -19.63 1.61 1.87
C SER A 374 -20.89 0.94 2.39
N ASN A 375 -21.74 1.69 3.11
CA ASN A 375 -23.02 1.21 3.63
C ASN A 375 -22.93 -0.04 4.54
N ASP A 376 -21.78 -0.27 5.20
CA ASP A 376 -21.60 -1.43 6.09
C ASP A 376 -22.41 -1.33 7.38
N VAL A 377 -22.64 -0.11 7.86
CA VAL A 377 -23.41 0.19 9.08
C VAL A 377 -24.34 1.37 8.80
N THR A 378 -25.63 1.22 9.13
CA THR A 378 -26.61 2.33 9.12
C THR A 378 -26.98 2.66 10.54
N LEU A 379 -26.81 3.92 10.93
CA LEU A 379 -27.15 4.39 12.28
C LEU A 379 -28.60 4.87 12.33
N PRO A 380 -29.35 4.61 13.42
CA PRO A 380 -30.67 5.20 13.64
C PRO A 380 -30.63 6.72 13.61
N ALA A 381 -31.67 7.36 13.08
CA ALA A 381 -31.77 8.83 13.01
C ALA A 381 -31.78 9.52 14.39
N ALA A 382 -32.11 8.78 15.45
CA ALA A 382 -32.08 9.25 16.83
C ALA A 382 -30.69 9.12 17.51
N THR A 383 -29.69 8.57 16.83
CA THR A 383 -28.33 8.50 17.36
C THR A 383 -27.78 9.92 17.56
N THR A 384 -27.38 10.23 18.79
CA THR A 384 -26.80 11.52 19.16
C THR A 384 -25.30 11.40 19.33
N ASP A 385 -24.56 12.38 18.81
CA ASP A 385 -23.13 12.49 19.06
C ASP A 385 -22.81 12.93 20.50
N PRO A 386 -21.62 12.58 21.00
CA PRO A 386 -20.60 11.75 20.34
C PRO A 386 -20.92 10.25 20.45
N VAL A 387 -20.51 9.49 19.43
CA VAL A 387 -20.70 8.03 19.39
C VAL A 387 -19.41 7.28 19.72
N ALA A 388 -19.56 6.13 20.37
CA ALA A 388 -18.46 5.21 20.61
C ALA A 388 -18.15 4.39 19.35
N VAL A 389 -16.88 4.32 18.98
CA VAL A 389 -16.34 3.39 18.00
C VAL A 389 -15.41 2.43 18.72
N THR A 390 -15.73 1.13 18.67
CA THR A 390 -14.97 0.09 19.37
C THR A 390 -14.08 -0.67 18.40
N PHE A 391 -12.91 -1.06 18.88
CA PHE A 391 -11.89 -1.79 18.14
C PHE A 391 -11.59 -3.12 18.81
N GLU A 392 -11.31 -4.12 18.00
CA GLU A 392 -10.72 -5.39 18.42
C GLU A 392 -9.39 -5.59 17.72
N THR A 393 -8.41 -6.11 18.46
CA THR A 393 -7.08 -6.43 17.96
C THR A 393 -6.65 -7.84 18.32
N THR A 394 -5.82 -8.42 17.46
CA THR A 394 -5.12 -9.68 17.71
C THR A 394 -3.65 -9.48 17.36
N ASN A 395 -2.76 -10.00 18.20
CA ASN A 395 -1.31 -9.84 18.13
C ASN A 395 -0.80 -8.39 18.16
N VAL A 396 -1.61 -7.44 18.65
CA VAL A 396 -1.20 -6.05 18.93
C VAL A 396 -0.93 -5.93 20.43
N PRO A 397 0.30 -5.57 20.86
CA PRO A 397 0.59 -5.42 22.28
C PRO A 397 -0.33 -4.39 22.95
N VAL A 398 -0.84 -4.74 24.14
CA VAL A 398 -1.57 -3.81 25.02
C VAL A 398 -0.69 -2.60 25.35
N GLY A 399 -1.31 -1.44 25.59
CA GLY A 399 -0.58 -0.17 25.76
C GLY A 399 -0.45 0.66 24.48
N ASN A 400 -0.51 0.03 23.29
CA ASN A 400 -0.60 0.76 22.02
C ASN A 400 -1.96 1.44 21.87
N THR A 401 -2.07 2.42 20.99
CA THR A 401 -3.31 3.12 20.68
C THR A 401 -3.77 2.84 19.25
N VAL A 402 -5.05 3.15 18.99
CA VAL A 402 -5.65 3.11 17.65
C VAL A 402 -5.97 4.53 17.22
N GLN A 403 -5.52 4.92 16.03
CA GLN A 403 -5.94 6.15 15.38
C GLN A 403 -7.15 5.83 14.50
N LEU A 404 -8.26 6.52 14.75
CA LEU A 404 -9.45 6.51 13.93
C LEU A 404 -9.45 7.76 13.04
N ARG A 405 -9.56 7.55 11.73
CA ARG A 405 -9.78 8.58 10.72
C ARG A 405 -11.22 8.47 10.21
N VAL A 406 -12.01 9.53 10.38
CA VAL A 406 -13.40 9.63 9.89
C VAL A 406 -13.39 10.49 8.64
N VAL A 407 -13.74 9.88 7.51
CA VAL A 407 -13.72 10.51 6.19
C VAL A 407 -15.16 10.70 5.71
N PRO A 408 -15.75 11.89 5.84
CA PRO A 408 -17.07 12.13 5.30
C PRO A 408 -17.02 12.15 3.76
N ALA A 409 -18.13 11.79 3.12
CA ALA A 409 -18.24 11.89 1.66
C ALA A 409 -18.05 13.33 1.15
N TYR A 410 -18.44 14.32 1.97
CA TYR A 410 -18.18 15.73 1.77
C TYR A 410 -17.82 16.35 3.13
N GLY A 411 -16.74 17.12 3.18
CA GLY A 411 -16.32 17.80 4.40
C GLY A 411 -14.91 17.44 4.85
N THR A 412 -14.57 17.96 6.03
CA THR A 412 -13.23 17.79 6.60
C THR A 412 -13.10 16.43 7.27
N THR A 413 -12.01 15.74 7.00
CA THR A 413 -11.60 14.55 7.75
C THR A 413 -11.33 14.90 9.21
N THR A 414 -11.82 14.09 10.14
CA THR A 414 -11.47 14.19 11.56
C THR A 414 -10.69 12.96 12.00
N GLU A 415 -9.79 13.15 12.96
CA GLU A 415 -9.01 12.07 13.54
C GLU A 415 -9.16 12.05 15.05
N ALA A 416 -9.16 10.85 15.63
CA ALA A 416 -9.23 10.65 17.06
C ALA A 416 -8.33 9.48 17.47
N ILE A 417 -7.65 9.60 18.60
CA ILE A 417 -6.78 8.56 19.14
C ILE A 417 -7.50 7.91 20.31
N SER A 418 -7.57 6.58 20.32
CA SER A 418 -8.15 5.83 21.43
C SER A 418 -7.26 5.93 22.68
N PRO A 419 -7.83 5.71 23.89
CA PRO A 419 -7.04 5.22 25.02
C PRO A 419 -6.25 3.97 24.64
N ALA A 420 -5.28 3.60 25.47
CA ALA A 420 -4.48 2.40 25.29
C ALA A 420 -5.35 1.14 25.15
N ILE A 421 -4.95 0.25 24.25
CA ILE A 421 -5.53 -1.09 24.09
C ILE A 421 -5.39 -1.85 25.41
N THR A 422 -6.51 -2.39 25.89
CA THR A 422 -6.62 -3.21 27.10
C THR A 422 -6.94 -4.66 26.74
N GLY A 423 -6.98 -5.55 27.74
CA GLY A 423 -7.19 -6.99 27.53
C GLY A 423 -5.86 -7.73 27.44
N SER A 424 -5.64 -8.47 26.35
CA SER A 424 -4.39 -9.21 26.11
C SER A 424 -3.88 -8.99 24.69
N THR A 425 -2.61 -9.30 24.42
CA THR A 425 -2.06 -9.23 23.05
C THR A 425 -2.82 -10.14 22.09
N ALA A 426 -3.34 -11.29 22.54
CA ALA A 426 -4.11 -12.21 21.70
C ALA A 426 -5.55 -11.73 21.42
N ALA A 427 -6.10 -10.91 22.33
CA ALA A 427 -7.47 -10.37 22.24
C ALA A 427 -7.51 -9.01 22.95
N GLY A 428 -7.17 -7.97 22.21
CA GLY A 428 -7.12 -6.59 22.69
C GLY A 428 -8.37 -5.81 22.30
N THR A 429 -8.73 -4.82 23.12
CA THR A 429 -9.86 -3.92 22.84
C THR A 429 -9.51 -2.46 23.13
N ALA A 430 -10.04 -1.56 22.32
CA ALA A 430 -9.98 -0.11 22.57
C ALA A 430 -11.30 0.54 22.12
N SER A 431 -11.60 1.73 22.63
CA SER A 431 -12.79 2.49 22.23
C SER A 431 -12.46 3.97 22.17
N VAL A 432 -12.97 4.66 21.15
CA VAL A 432 -12.83 6.11 21.00
C VAL A 432 -14.19 6.75 20.84
N SER A 433 -14.36 7.96 21.37
CA SER A 433 -15.59 8.74 21.21
C SER A 433 -15.38 9.78 20.12
N VAL A 434 -16.25 9.81 19.10
CA VAL A 434 -16.16 10.73 17.96
C VAL A 434 -17.50 11.33 17.60
N THR A 435 -17.48 12.54 17.06
CA THR A 435 -18.63 13.15 16.39
C THR A 435 -18.62 12.75 14.93
N LEU A 436 -19.69 12.13 14.44
CA LEU A 436 -19.81 11.79 13.03
C LEU A 436 -20.39 12.96 12.23
N PRO A 437 -19.77 13.38 11.11
CA PRO A 437 -20.38 14.36 10.22
C PRO A 437 -21.74 13.86 9.69
N GLN A 438 -22.62 14.80 9.34
CA GLN A 438 -23.88 14.44 8.70
C GLN A 438 -23.65 13.73 7.35
N GLY A 439 -24.39 12.65 7.12
CA GLY A 439 -24.32 11.87 5.89
C GLY A 439 -23.33 10.70 5.97
N PRO A 440 -23.05 10.05 4.83
CA PRO A 440 -22.17 8.89 4.80
C PRO A 440 -20.72 9.28 5.11
N SER A 441 -20.08 8.47 5.95
CA SER A 441 -18.66 8.58 6.29
C SER A 441 -17.99 7.21 6.21
N THR A 442 -16.77 7.16 5.72
CA THR A 442 -15.90 5.98 5.78
C THR A 442 -14.98 6.11 6.98
N LEU A 443 -14.97 5.09 7.84
CA LEU A 443 -14.11 5.03 9.02
C LEU A 443 -12.90 4.16 8.70
N GLN A 444 -11.70 4.65 9.02
CA GLN A 444 -10.45 3.92 8.84
C GLN A 444 -9.71 3.88 10.17
N ALA A 445 -9.34 2.69 10.62
CA ALA A 445 -8.61 2.51 11.86
C ALA A 445 -7.21 1.99 11.55
N THR A 446 -6.22 2.58 12.20
CA THR A 446 -4.85 2.10 12.11
C THR A 446 -4.20 2.05 13.47
N THR A 447 -3.24 1.13 13.62
CA THR A 447 -2.38 1.05 14.80
C THR A 447 -0.94 0.83 14.37
N THR A 448 -0.04 1.34 15.18
CA THR A 448 1.39 1.06 15.08
C THR A 448 1.70 -0.03 16.09
N TYR A 449 2.44 -1.06 15.69
CA TYR A 449 2.79 -2.16 16.56
C TYR A 449 4.28 -2.43 16.51
N THR A 450 4.72 -3.19 17.50
CA THR A 450 6.10 -3.60 17.69
C THR A 450 6.21 -5.12 17.57
N VAL A 451 6.90 -5.64 16.55
CA VAL A 451 7.21 -7.10 16.44
C VAL A 451 8.30 -7.45 17.42
N VAL A 452 8.16 -8.58 18.13
CA VAL A 452 9.18 -9.14 19.03
C VAL A 452 9.73 -10.43 18.44
N VAL A 453 11.04 -10.50 18.20
CA VAL A 453 11.67 -11.73 17.68
C VAL A 453 11.94 -12.75 18.78
N ALA A 454 11.61 -14.01 18.49
CA ALA A 454 11.86 -15.16 19.36
C ALA A 454 13.35 -15.53 19.35
N ALA A 455 13.88 -15.86 20.54
CA ALA A 455 15.31 -15.98 20.85
C ALA A 455 16.03 -17.24 20.31
N GLU A 456 15.57 -17.85 19.22
CA GLU A 456 16.02 -19.19 18.81
C GLU A 456 17.14 -19.22 17.73
N ASP A 457 17.47 -18.08 17.10
CA ASP A 457 18.53 -18.00 16.08
C ASP A 457 19.83 -17.41 16.64
N HIS A 458 20.72 -18.26 17.14
CA HIS A 458 22.01 -17.85 17.72
C HIS A 458 22.91 -17.05 16.76
N ALA A 459 22.90 -17.36 15.46
CA ALA A 459 23.74 -16.67 14.49
C ALA A 459 23.20 -15.27 14.20
N LEU A 460 21.88 -15.11 14.15
CA LEU A 460 21.24 -13.79 14.07
C LEU A 460 21.49 -12.98 15.35
N LEU A 461 21.36 -13.59 16.53
CA LEU A 461 21.59 -12.94 17.83
C LEU A 461 23.02 -12.37 17.95
N GLU A 462 24.03 -13.06 17.45
CA GLU A 462 25.41 -12.54 17.42
C GLU A 462 25.54 -11.30 16.51
N LYS A 463 24.89 -11.32 15.34
CA LYS A 463 24.93 -10.17 14.43
C LYS A 463 24.14 -8.98 14.98
N LEU A 464 23.00 -9.22 15.62
CA LEU A 464 22.21 -8.20 16.32
C LEU A 464 23.01 -7.62 17.50
N SER A 465 23.77 -8.45 18.22
CA SER A 465 24.65 -7.99 19.29
C SER A 465 25.67 -6.97 18.78
N ARG A 466 26.25 -7.15 17.59
CA ARG A 466 27.17 -6.17 16.99
C ARG A 466 26.51 -4.82 16.70
N LEU A 467 25.21 -4.81 16.35
CA LEU A 467 24.43 -3.59 16.22
C LEU A 467 24.08 -2.95 17.57
N ALA A 468 24.07 -3.75 18.64
CA ALA A 468 23.83 -3.34 20.02
C ALA A 468 25.14 -3.18 20.84
N GLN A 469 26.23 -2.73 20.21
CA GLN A 469 27.53 -2.50 20.87
C GLN A 469 28.11 -3.75 21.59
N ASN A 470 27.90 -4.93 21.02
CA ASN A 470 28.27 -6.25 21.55
C ASN A 470 27.57 -6.66 22.85
N GLU A 471 26.42 -6.05 23.14
CA GLU A 471 25.53 -6.56 24.19
C GLU A 471 24.61 -7.65 23.67
N SER A 472 24.29 -8.63 24.50
CA SER A 472 23.31 -9.68 24.17
C SER A 472 21.92 -9.07 24.00
N VAL A 473 21.33 -9.24 22.82
CA VAL A 473 19.97 -8.78 22.49
C VAL A 473 18.99 -9.90 22.82
N HIS A 474 17.98 -9.65 23.66
CA HIS A 474 16.92 -10.64 23.92
C HIS A 474 15.60 -10.30 23.21
N LYS A 475 15.46 -9.08 22.72
CA LYS A 475 14.22 -8.61 22.10
C LYS A 475 14.53 -7.59 21.02
N VAL A 476 14.04 -7.85 19.81
CA VAL A 476 14.00 -6.86 18.73
C VAL A 476 12.60 -6.34 18.65
N GLU A 477 12.43 -5.03 18.61
CA GLU A 477 11.18 -4.33 18.55
C GLU A 477 11.05 -3.63 17.19
N VAL A 478 10.22 -4.13 16.29
CA VAL A 478 10.01 -3.49 14.96
C VAL A 478 8.74 -2.65 14.97
N THR A 479 8.90 -1.34 14.91
CA THR A 479 7.82 -0.37 14.83
C THR A 479 7.52 -0.02 13.38
N VAL A 480 6.37 -0.46 12.88
CA VAL A 480 5.85 -0.01 11.58
C VAL A 480 4.86 1.11 11.83
N ALA A 481 5.32 2.34 11.70
CA ALA A 481 4.48 3.52 11.86
C ALA A 481 3.65 3.79 10.60
N LEU A 482 2.52 4.45 10.80
CA LEU A 482 1.74 5.07 9.74
C LEU A 482 2.51 6.11 8.92
N GLN A 483 3.54 6.71 9.53
CA GLN A 483 4.31 7.79 8.96
C GLN A 483 5.80 7.52 9.17
N GLY A 484 6.60 7.72 8.11
CA GLY A 484 8.03 7.44 8.11
C GLY A 484 8.39 5.97 7.85
N GLY A 485 9.68 5.68 7.74
CA GLY A 485 10.18 4.31 7.54
C GLY A 485 9.99 3.44 8.79
N ALA A 486 9.99 2.11 8.58
CA ALA A 486 9.98 1.17 9.69
C ALA A 486 11.21 1.39 10.59
N ARG A 487 10.99 1.42 11.90
CA ARG A 487 12.06 1.55 12.90
C ARG A 487 12.24 0.25 13.65
N ALA A 488 13.45 0.05 14.13
CA ALA A 488 13.81 -1.06 14.97
C ALA A 488 14.39 -0.57 16.28
N ARG A 489 14.15 -1.31 17.35
CA ARG A 489 14.78 -1.11 18.65
C ARG A 489 15.30 -2.44 19.18
N LEU A 490 16.60 -2.57 19.35
CA LEU A 490 17.21 -3.73 20.00
C LEU A 490 17.21 -3.51 21.50
N ILE A 491 16.66 -4.46 22.26
CA ILE A 491 16.65 -4.46 23.71
C ILE A 491 17.59 -5.55 24.20
N THR A 492 18.53 -5.16 25.05
CA THR A 492 19.58 -6.04 25.56
C THR A 492 19.25 -6.62 26.92
N ASP A 493 19.92 -7.70 27.32
CA ASP A 493 19.79 -8.31 28.65
C ASP A 493 20.06 -7.33 29.80
N SER A 494 20.87 -6.30 29.55
CA SER A 494 21.17 -5.23 30.52
C SER A 494 20.05 -4.19 30.64
N GLY A 495 19.00 -4.29 29.80
CA GLY A 495 17.89 -3.35 29.72
C GLY A 495 18.16 -2.12 28.85
N LYS A 496 19.29 -2.06 28.13
CA LYS A 496 19.56 -0.96 27.19
C LYS A 496 18.78 -1.13 25.89
N ALA A 497 18.44 0.00 25.28
CA ALA A 497 17.72 0.05 24.03
C ALA A 497 18.52 0.81 22.96
N PHE A 498 18.66 0.20 21.78
CA PHE A 498 19.37 0.76 20.64
C PHE A 498 18.39 0.94 19.49
N GLU A 499 18.07 2.19 19.16
CA GLU A 499 17.21 2.51 18.01
C GLU A 499 18.01 2.53 16.70
N MET A 500 17.41 2.01 15.64
CA MET A 500 17.98 2.00 14.30
C MET A 500 16.90 1.94 13.21
N PRO A 501 17.25 2.30 11.96
CA PRO A 501 16.41 2.00 10.81
C PRO A 501 16.24 0.48 10.65
N TYR A 502 15.08 0.02 10.19
CA TYR A 502 14.85 -1.42 9.96
C TYR A 502 15.85 -2.00 8.93
N GLU A 503 16.29 -1.19 7.97
CA GLU A 503 17.25 -1.59 6.95
C GLU A 503 18.55 -2.12 7.57
N ALA A 504 18.97 -1.55 8.71
CA ALA A 504 20.15 -2.01 9.46
C ALA A 504 19.96 -3.44 10.01
N LEU A 505 18.75 -3.80 10.42
CA LEU A 505 18.43 -5.18 10.80
C LEU A 505 18.45 -6.11 9.59
N SER A 506 17.83 -5.69 8.48
CA SER A 506 17.79 -6.51 7.26
C SER A 506 19.20 -6.82 6.73
N ALA A 507 20.14 -5.86 6.82
CA ALA A 507 21.52 -6.03 6.40
C ALA A 507 22.29 -7.08 7.22
N VAL A 508 21.85 -7.37 8.45
CA VAL A 508 22.41 -8.45 9.27
C VAL A 508 21.65 -9.77 9.13
N GLY A 509 20.72 -9.86 8.17
CA GLY A 509 19.95 -11.06 7.89
C GLY A 509 18.75 -11.24 8.82
N PHE A 510 18.32 -10.18 9.50
CA PHE A 510 17.05 -10.19 10.22
C PHE A 510 15.89 -10.26 9.21
N LYS A 511 15.03 -11.27 9.37
CA LYS A 511 13.84 -11.50 8.55
C LYS A 511 12.63 -11.51 9.49
N GLY A 512 12.09 -10.35 9.85
CA GLY A 512 11.03 -10.23 10.87
C GLY A 512 10.06 -9.09 10.66
#